data_AF-A0A0A8X6K3-F1
#
_entry.id   AF-A0A0A8X6K3-F1
#
_cell.length_a   1.000
_cell.length_b   1.000
_cell.length_c   1.000
_cell.angle_alpha   90.00
_cell.angle_beta   90.00
_cell.angle_gamma   90.00
#
_symmetry.space_group_name_H-M   'P 1'
#
loop_
_entity.id
_entity.type
_entity.pdbx_description
1 polymer ?
#
loop_
_entity_poly.entity_id
_entity_poly.type
_entity_poly.pdbx_seq_one_letter_code
_entity_poly.pdbx_strand_id
1 'polypeptide(L)'
;MKSRVLNVFFRFYIEWTFASLIFVIFHLLSSQQMPLLATMGTAAAASILFTVLLELKPHLAKPLFFLVIMPLLFMAGSLSNLEHFYIGIMAILIFWRVLNFHQDSTSHSESVWLVVTFLIGVFVSPLAYFYGGSYLIQIVFLLIFQLLFILSGQFLLKWMDVELGSKNRFAVTYSKLLGFILLLVSVLTFGRGILKEIFFIVLQVIGWTLSLLLYPFFSWIASPGMQVRANKAFSGQLPNTENNIPFEQSRQVFDPNFWGPILFAVIIGFAFYFIYKKSNLFRRQSEEEAVQSGFVTTTPIEGSASSGLLTRMRTAVPDNLIRKEIFQLEKYAHKKELGRLHHEDVREWFDRLGIQYDLRTIQVYEWVRYGEHLDEKMNGWFKAEIKEIKKQFNTLEKLQKEEGKTGLKDNIKNIFRR
;
A
#
# COMPACT_ATOMS: atom_id res chain seq x y z
N MET A 1 -8.96 -24.58 -10.86
CA MET A 1 -8.62 -25.14 -9.54
C MET A 1 -7.27 -24.66 -9.00
N LYS A 2 -6.11 -24.99 -9.62
CA LYS A 2 -4.78 -24.68 -9.05
C LYS A 2 -4.49 -23.18 -8.82
N SER A 3 -4.87 -22.30 -9.77
CA SER A 3 -4.62 -20.85 -9.65
C SER A 3 -5.42 -20.20 -8.51
N ARG A 4 -6.65 -20.64 -8.25
CA ARG A 4 -7.49 -20.06 -7.19
C ARG A 4 -7.00 -20.43 -5.79
N VAL A 5 -6.65 -21.71 -5.58
CA VAL A 5 -6.07 -22.16 -4.30
C VAL A 5 -4.79 -21.38 -3.98
N LEU A 6 -3.92 -21.21 -4.97
CA LEU A 6 -2.66 -20.49 -4.81
C LEU A 6 -2.89 -19.00 -4.50
N ASN A 7 -3.85 -18.35 -5.17
CA ASN A 7 -4.21 -16.95 -4.91
C ASN A 7 -4.73 -16.74 -3.49
N VAL A 8 -5.65 -17.59 -3.02
CA VAL A 8 -6.21 -17.50 -1.67
C VAL A 8 -5.13 -17.73 -0.62
N PHE A 9 -4.31 -18.77 -0.81
CA PHE A 9 -3.17 -19.05 0.07
C PHE A 9 -2.20 -17.87 0.13
N PHE A 10 -1.81 -17.33 -1.02
CA PHE A 10 -0.88 -16.21 -1.11
C PHE A 10 -1.39 -14.98 -0.35
N ARG A 11 -2.64 -14.59 -0.57
CA ARG A 11 -3.26 -13.44 0.12
C ARG A 11 -3.39 -13.67 1.62
N PHE A 12 -3.86 -14.85 2.02
CA PHE A 12 -3.95 -15.21 3.43
C PHE A 12 -2.59 -15.12 4.11
N TYR A 13 -1.53 -15.64 3.47
CA TYR A 13 -0.23 -15.71 4.11
C TYR A 13 0.42 -14.33 4.30
N ILE A 14 0.14 -13.35 3.43
CA ILE A 14 0.56 -11.95 3.62
C ILE A 14 -0.12 -11.31 4.84
N GLU A 15 -1.40 -11.57 5.06
CA GLU A 15 -2.08 -11.09 6.28
C GLU A 15 -1.63 -11.87 7.51
N TRP A 16 -1.31 -13.15 7.35
CA TRP A 16 -0.84 -14.00 8.43
C TRP A 16 0.58 -13.65 8.90
N THR A 17 1.48 -13.22 8.01
CA THR A 17 2.80 -12.71 8.43
C THR A 17 2.67 -11.47 9.29
N PHE A 18 1.71 -10.59 8.95
CA PHE A 18 1.36 -9.45 9.80
C PHE A 18 0.78 -9.88 11.16
N ALA A 19 -0.19 -10.81 11.16
CA ALA A 19 -0.75 -11.34 12.41
C ALA A 19 0.32 -12.03 13.28
N SER A 20 1.26 -12.73 12.65
CA SER A 20 2.40 -13.36 13.32
C SER A 20 3.33 -12.32 13.95
N LEU A 21 3.55 -11.17 13.30
CA LEU A 21 4.29 -10.06 13.89
C LEU A 21 3.61 -9.55 15.16
N ILE A 22 2.29 -9.41 15.15
CA ILE A 22 1.51 -9.03 16.34
C ILE A 22 1.69 -10.07 17.45
N PHE A 23 1.67 -11.36 17.12
CA PHE A 23 1.91 -12.41 18.11
C PHE A 23 3.33 -12.37 18.68
N VAL A 24 4.35 -12.09 17.87
CA VAL A 24 5.73 -11.88 18.37
C VAL A 24 5.77 -10.72 19.36
N ILE A 25 5.04 -9.62 19.10
CA ILE A 25 4.94 -8.48 20.02
C ILE A 25 4.29 -8.88 21.34
N PHE A 26 3.17 -9.61 21.31
CA PHE A 26 2.52 -10.09 22.54
C PHE A 26 3.40 -11.05 23.34
N HIS A 27 4.12 -11.94 22.67
CA HIS A 27 5.05 -12.86 23.33
C HIS A 27 6.27 -12.12 23.92
N LEU A 28 6.73 -11.06 23.27
CA LEU A 28 7.74 -10.16 23.81
C LEU A 28 7.26 -9.48 25.11
N LEU A 29 6.00 -9.03 25.17
CA LEU A 29 5.42 -8.45 26.38
C LEU A 29 5.22 -9.49 27.50
N SER A 30 4.93 -10.74 27.14
CA SER A 30 4.76 -11.87 28.07
C SER A 30 6.10 -12.52 28.48
N SER A 31 7.22 -12.10 27.88
CA SER A 31 8.55 -12.73 28.04
C SER A 31 8.59 -14.24 27.71
N GLN A 32 7.67 -14.71 26.87
CA GLN A 32 7.63 -16.09 26.39
C GLN A 32 8.20 -16.19 24.97
N GLN A 33 8.87 -17.29 24.65
CA GLN A 33 9.38 -17.50 23.28
C GLN A 33 8.25 -17.95 22.36
N MET A 34 8.03 -17.23 21.26
CA MET A 34 7.08 -17.65 20.24
C MET A 34 7.70 -18.72 19.34
N PRO A 35 7.09 -19.91 19.17
CA PRO A 35 7.56 -20.93 18.24
C PRO A 35 7.13 -20.57 16.80
N LEU A 36 7.74 -19.49 16.27
CA LEU A 36 7.33 -18.84 15.03
C LEU A 36 7.28 -19.77 13.81
N LEU A 37 8.27 -20.66 13.65
CA LEU A 37 8.29 -21.58 12.50
C LEU A 37 7.13 -22.58 12.55
N ALA A 38 6.77 -23.04 13.75
CA ALA A 38 5.66 -23.95 13.93
C ALA A 38 4.32 -23.25 13.67
N THR A 39 4.14 -22.01 14.14
CA THR A 39 2.92 -21.23 13.84
C THR A 39 2.77 -20.94 12.34
N MET A 40 3.87 -20.54 11.69
CA MET A 40 3.90 -20.29 10.25
C MET A 40 3.57 -21.55 9.45
N GLY A 41 4.16 -22.70 9.81
CA GLY A 41 3.94 -23.97 9.13
C GLY A 41 2.53 -24.54 9.34
N THR A 42 2.02 -24.49 10.57
CA THR A 42 0.65 -24.96 10.89
C THR A 42 -0.41 -24.11 10.19
N ALA A 43 -0.27 -22.78 10.20
CA ALA A 43 -1.18 -21.90 9.47
C ALA A 43 -1.12 -22.12 7.95
N ALA A 44 0.07 -22.36 7.40
CA ALA A 44 0.23 -22.70 5.98
C ALA A 44 -0.52 -23.99 5.63
N ALA A 45 -0.27 -25.06 6.39
CA ALA A 45 -0.91 -26.35 6.16
C ALA A 45 -2.43 -26.27 6.28
N ALA A 46 -2.95 -25.63 7.33
CA ALA A 46 -4.37 -25.49 7.56
C ALA A 46 -5.07 -24.61 6.52
N SER A 47 -4.46 -23.50 6.10
CA SER A 47 -5.03 -22.63 5.06
C SER A 47 -5.09 -23.32 3.70
N ILE A 48 -4.04 -24.05 3.29
CA ILE A 48 -4.04 -24.84 2.05
C ILE A 48 -5.13 -25.92 2.13
N LEU A 49 -5.17 -26.68 3.22
CA LEU A 49 -6.12 -27.78 3.39
C LEU A 49 -7.57 -27.26 3.38
N PHE A 50 -7.84 -26.15 4.08
CA PHE A 50 -9.16 -25.55 4.08
C PHE A 50 -9.56 -24.98 2.70
N THR A 51 -8.62 -24.37 1.98
CA THR A 51 -8.88 -23.85 0.63
C THR A 51 -9.15 -24.98 -0.36
N VAL A 52 -8.39 -26.07 -0.30
CA VAL A 52 -8.62 -27.27 -1.13
C VAL A 52 -9.99 -27.88 -0.81
N LEU A 53 -10.36 -27.92 0.47
CA LEU A 53 -11.65 -28.42 0.91
C LEU A 53 -12.82 -27.55 0.40
N LEU A 54 -12.67 -26.22 0.41
CA LEU A 54 -13.62 -25.27 -0.17
C LEU A 54 -13.83 -25.50 -1.67
N GLU A 55 -12.76 -25.79 -2.42
CA GLU A 55 -12.84 -26.10 -3.86
C GLU A 55 -13.50 -27.46 -4.14
N LEU A 56 -13.17 -28.49 -3.35
CA LEU A 56 -13.67 -29.85 -3.60
C LEU A 56 -15.12 -30.05 -3.13
N LYS A 57 -15.48 -29.52 -1.96
CA LYS A 57 -16.78 -29.72 -1.32
C LYS A 57 -17.26 -28.46 -0.57
N PRO A 58 -17.70 -27.42 -1.29
CA PRO A 58 -18.03 -26.11 -0.69
C PRO A 58 -19.11 -26.19 0.40
N HIS A 59 -20.08 -27.09 0.25
CA HIS A 59 -21.17 -27.27 1.23
C HIS A 59 -20.72 -27.99 2.53
N LEU A 60 -19.68 -28.84 2.48
CA LEU A 60 -19.14 -29.53 3.65
C LEU A 60 -17.91 -28.84 4.24
N ALA A 61 -17.30 -27.90 3.53
CA ALA A 61 -16.04 -27.30 3.95
C ALA A 61 -16.14 -26.56 5.29
N LYS A 62 -17.23 -25.81 5.50
CA LYS A 62 -17.47 -25.07 6.76
C LYS A 62 -17.59 -26.01 7.97
N PRO A 63 -18.51 -27.01 8.00
CA PRO A 63 -18.59 -27.91 9.15
C PRO A 63 -17.33 -28.76 9.33
N LEU A 64 -16.69 -29.18 8.23
CA LEU A 64 -15.49 -30.02 8.29
C LEU A 64 -14.25 -29.22 8.74
N PHE A 65 -14.23 -27.90 8.58
CA PHE A 65 -13.26 -27.04 9.25
C PHE A 65 -13.35 -27.17 10.77
N PHE A 66 -14.54 -27.02 11.35
CA PHE A 66 -14.73 -27.10 12.80
C PHE A 66 -14.56 -28.53 13.34
N LEU A 67 -14.95 -29.55 12.58
CA LEU A 67 -14.89 -30.94 13.02
C LEU A 67 -13.50 -31.57 12.87
N VAL A 68 -12.71 -31.17 11.86
CA VAL A 68 -11.43 -31.81 11.54
C VAL A 68 -10.26 -30.83 11.65
N ILE A 69 -10.33 -29.69 10.96
CA ILE A 69 -9.18 -28.76 10.84
C ILE A 69 -8.89 -28.08 12.17
N MET A 70 -9.91 -27.61 12.88
CA MET A 70 -9.73 -26.93 14.17
C MET A 70 -9.15 -27.87 15.25
N PRO A 71 -9.66 -29.09 15.49
CA PRO A 71 -9.02 -30.03 16.40
C PRO A 71 -7.58 -30.37 16.01
N LEU A 72 -7.30 -30.50 14.71
CA LEU A 72 -5.96 -30.76 14.21
C LEU A 72 -5.02 -29.57 14.44
N LEU A 73 -5.52 -28.32 14.34
CA LEU A 73 -4.77 -27.12 14.72
C LEU A 73 -4.45 -27.09 16.22
N PHE A 74 -5.41 -27.47 17.08
CA PHE A 74 -5.18 -27.60 18.51
C PHE A 74 -4.13 -28.68 18.83
N MET A 75 -4.25 -29.86 18.22
CA MET A 75 -3.27 -30.93 18.39
C MET A 75 -1.86 -30.49 17.94
N ALA A 76 -1.74 -29.90 16.74
CA ALA A 76 -0.46 -29.45 16.20
C ALA A 76 0.13 -28.28 17.01
N GLY A 77 -0.72 -27.37 17.48
CA GLY A 77 -0.30 -26.24 18.30
C GLY A 77 0.17 -26.66 19.69
N SER A 78 -0.53 -27.58 20.35
CA SER A 78 -0.11 -28.13 21.65
C SER A 78 1.22 -28.88 21.53
N LEU A 79 1.46 -29.63 20.45
CA LEU A 79 2.76 -30.26 20.17
C LEU A 79 3.91 -29.24 19.98
N SER A 80 3.56 -28.01 19.59
CA SER A 80 4.52 -26.93 19.35
C SER A 80 4.68 -26.00 20.55
N ASN A 81 4.10 -26.34 21.71
CA ASN A 81 4.04 -25.49 22.91
C ASN A 81 3.37 -24.12 22.69
N LEU A 82 2.39 -24.05 21.79
CA LEU A 82 1.59 -22.84 21.62
C LEU A 82 0.47 -22.79 22.64
N GLU A 83 0.28 -21.63 23.29
CA GLU A 83 -0.86 -21.45 24.17
C GLU A 83 -2.18 -21.57 23.38
N HIS A 84 -3.14 -22.28 23.97
CA HIS A 84 -4.47 -22.53 23.39
C HIS A 84 -5.18 -21.26 22.92
N PHE A 85 -4.92 -20.13 23.58
CA PHE A 85 -5.44 -18.82 23.19
C PHE A 85 -4.99 -18.40 21.78
N TYR A 86 -3.69 -18.48 21.48
CA TYR A 86 -3.16 -18.12 20.16
C TYR A 86 -3.64 -19.10 19.08
N ILE A 87 -3.79 -20.38 19.41
CA ILE A 87 -4.33 -21.38 18.48
C ILE A 87 -5.79 -21.04 18.13
N GLY A 88 -6.60 -20.63 19.11
CA GLY A 88 -7.98 -20.19 18.89
C GLY A 88 -8.06 -19.00 17.94
N ILE A 89 -7.25 -17.96 18.17
CA ILE A 89 -7.19 -16.79 17.28
C ILE A 89 -6.75 -17.21 15.87
N MET A 90 -5.70 -18.04 15.76
CA MET A 90 -5.23 -18.57 14.48
C MET A 90 -6.35 -19.30 13.72
N ALA A 91 -7.10 -20.17 14.39
CA ALA A 91 -8.20 -20.91 13.79
C ALA A 91 -9.31 -19.97 13.29
N ILE A 92 -9.68 -18.96 14.07
CA ILE A 92 -10.68 -17.94 13.68
C ILE A 92 -10.19 -17.15 12.47
N LEU A 93 -8.92 -16.69 12.49
CA LEU A 93 -8.34 -15.94 11.38
C LEU A 93 -8.28 -16.76 10.09
N ILE A 94 -7.87 -18.03 10.17
CA ILE A 94 -7.86 -18.94 9.01
C ILE A 94 -9.29 -19.10 8.48
N PHE A 95 -10.25 -19.44 9.34
CA PHE A 95 -11.64 -19.65 8.92
C PHE A 95 -12.21 -18.43 8.22
N TRP A 96 -12.13 -17.26 8.87
CA TRP A 96 -12.74 -16.04 8.38
C TRP A 96 -12.04 -15.52 7.12
N ARG A 97 -10.70 -15.42 7.13
CA ARG A 97 -9.96 -14.82 6.02
C ARG A 97 -9.93 -15.70 4.79
N VAL A 98 -9.71 -17.00 4.93
CA VAL A 98 -9.71 -17.92 3.78
C VAL A 98 -11.11 -17.95 3.14
N LEU A 99 -12.18 -17.94 3.93
CA LEU A 99 -13.54 -17.88 3.40
C LEU A 99 -13.81 -16.57 2.64
N ASN A 100 -13.43 -15.42 3.21
CA ASN A 100 -13.60 -14.13 2.54
C ASN A 100 -12.81 -14.06 1.24
N PHE A 101 -11.55 -14.50 1.21
CA PHE A 101 -10.74 -14.48 0.00
C PHE A 101 -11.21 -15.47 -1.07
N HIS A 102 -11.85 -16.55 -0.66
CA HIS A 102 -12.49 -17.46 -1.60
C HIS A 102 -13.73 -16.83 -2.27
N GLN A 103 -14.44 -15.95 -1.56
CA GLN A 103 -15.62 -15.25 -2.06
C GLN A 103 -15.26 -13.98 -2.85
N ASP A 104 -14.30 -13.18 -2.36
CA ASP A 104 -13.88 -11.92 -2.94
C ASP A 104 -12.51 -12.02 -3.63
N SER A 105 -12.53 -12.02 -4.97
CA SER A 105 -11.32 -12.14 -5.78
C SER A 105 -10.64 -10.81 -6.12
N THR A 106 -11.26 -9.66 -5.84
CA THR A 106 -10.89 -8.35 -6.42
C THR A 106 -10.13 -7.37 -5.50
N SER A 107 -9.78 -7.76 -4.27
CA SER A 107 -9.07 -6.88 -3.34
C SER A 107 -7.56 -6.75 -3.65
N HIS A 108 -7.08 -5.52 -3.86
CA HIS A 108 -5.67 -5.15 -4.06
C HIS A 108 -5.01 -4.57 -2.79
N SER A 109 -5.02 -5.32 -1.67
CA SER A 109 -4.47 -4.85 -0.38
C SER A 109 -3.01 -5.24 -0.10
N GLU A 110 -2.36 -6.02 -0.97
CA GLU A 110 -1.04 -6.63 -0.74
C GLU A 110 0.05 -5.59 -0.38
N SER A 111 0.11 -4.48 -1.13
CA SER A 111 1.09 -3.41 -0.90
C SER A 111 0.87 -2.68 0.42
N VAL A 112 -0.39 -2.56 0.87
CA VAL A 112 -0.72 -1.91 2.15
C VAL A 112 -0.20 -2.78 3.30
N TRP A 113 -0.44 -4.09 3.25
CA TRP A 113 0.03 -5.02 4.26
C TRP A 113 1.56 -5.07 4.37
N LEU A 114 2.28 -5.00 3.23
CA LEU A 114 3.74 -4.87 3.24
C LEU A 114 4.18 -3.62 4.00
N VAL A 115 3.65 -2.45 3.64
CA VAL A 115 4.04 -1.18 4.25
C VAL A 115 3.72 -1.16 5.75
N VAL A 116 2.54 -1.64 6.13
CA VAL A 116 2.10 -1.70 7.54
C VAL A 116 2.98 -2.65 8.35
N THR A 117 3.25 -3.85 7.83
CA THR A 117 4.11 -4.83 8.53
C THR A 117 5.53 -4.29 8.65
N PHE A 118 6.07 -3.70 7.58
CA PHE A 118 7.41 -3.13 7.58
C PHE A 118 7.55 -1.99 8.59
N LEU A 119 6.59 -1.07 8.60
CA LEU A 119 6.60 0.07 9.51
C LEU A 119 6.52 -0.40 10.97
N ILE A 120 5.59 -1.31 11.29
CA ILE A 120 5.45 -1.84 12.65
C ILE A 120 6.67 -2.68 13.05
N GLY A 121 7.19 -3.52 12.17
CA GLY A 121 8.35 -4.37 12.48
C GLY A 121 9.63 -3.57 12.71
N VAL A 122 9.93 -2.60 11.85
CA VAL A 122 11.07 -1.67 12.07
C VAL A 122 10.87 -0.87 13.34
N PHE A 123 9.64 -0.43 13.61
CA PHE A 123 9.31 0.36 14.78
C PHE A 123 9.46 -0.43 16.11
N VAL A 124 9.10 -1.71 16.12
CA VAL A 124 9.23 -2.59 17.31
C VAL A 124 10.66 -3.13 17.47
N SER A 125 11.46 -3.16 16.40
CA SER A 125 12.81 -3.74 16.42
C SER A 125 13.73 -3.23 17.54
N PRO A 126 13.73 -1.94 17.95
CA PRO A 126 14.55 -1.48 19.08
C PRO A 126 14.09 -2.09 20.40
N LEU A 127 12.77 -2.18 20.62
CA LEU A 127 12.21 -2.82 21.82
C LEU A 127 12.61 -4.30 21.88
N ALA A 128 12.55 -5.00 20.74
CA ALA A 128 13.01 -6.38 20.63
C ALA A 128 14.50 -6.53 20.92
N TYR A 129 15.34 -5.57 20.51
CA TYR A 129 16.76 -5.59 20.84
C TYR A 129 17.01 -5.53 22.36
N PHE A 130 16.24 -4.71 23.09
CA PHE A 130 16.38 -4.59 24.55
C PHE A 130 15.84 -5.80 25.32
N TYR A 131 14.73 -6.40 24.87
CA TYR A 131 14.09 -7.52 25.55
C TYR A 131 14.65 -8.90 25.17
N GLY A 132 15.47 -8.98 24.11
CA GLY A 132 16.21 -10.20 23.76
C GLY A 132 16.45 -10.35 22.27
N GLY A 133 17.70 -10.66 21.90
CA GLY A 133 18.10 -10.80 20.49
C GLY A 133 17.30 -11.83 19.69
N SER A 134 16.68 -12.82 20.34
CA SER A 134 15.80 -13.80 19.70
C SER A 134 14.58 -13.15 19.04
N TYR A 135 13.91 -12.21 19.71
CA TYR A 135 12.75 -11.51 19.17
C TYR A 135 13.13 -10.61 18.00
N LEU A 136 14.30 -9.96 18.08
CA LEU A 136 14.82 -9.16 16.96
C LEU A 136 15.01 -10.04 15.72
N ILE A 137 15.59 -11.23 15.87
CA ILE A 137 15.76 -12.19 14.78
C ILE A 137 14.41 -12.62 14.22
N GLN A 138 13.41 -12.88 15.06
CA GLN A 138 12.06 -13.24 14.62
C GLN A 138 11.37 -12.13 13.82
N ILE A 139 11.47 -10.88 14.28
CA ILE A 139 10.92 -9.71 13.56
C ILE A 139 11.64 -9.53 12.22
N VAL A 140 12.96 -9.55 12.21
CA VAL A 140 13.76 -9.43 10.96
C VAL A 140 13.43 -10.55 10.00
N PHE A 141 13.28 -11.78 10.50
CA PHE A 141 12.85 -12.93 9.71
C PHE A 141 11.47 -12.68 9.08
N LEU A 142 10.48 -12.23 9.84
CA LEU A 142 9.14 -11.92 9.31
C LEU A 142 9.16 -10.83 8.24
N LEU A 143 9.97 -9.78 8.43
CA LEU A 143 10.09 -8.69 7.45
C LEU A 143 10.71 -9.17 6.13
N ILE A 144 11.83 -9.89 6.22
CA ILE A 144 12.50 -10.46 5.04
C ILE A 144 11.58 -11.49 4.37
N PHE A 145 10.98 -12.37 5.17
CA PHE A 145 10.05 -13.39 4.69
C PHE A 145 8.89 -12.74 3.93
N GLN A 146 8.23 -11.72 4.48
CA GLN A 146 7.11 -11.07 3.80
C GLN A 146 7.51 -10.39 2.49
N LEU A 147 8.67 -9.72 2.46
CA LEU A 147 9.19 -9.12 1.24
C LEU A 147 9.44 -10.19 0.16
N LEU A 148 10.18 -11.25 0.51
CA LEU A 148 10.49 -12.34 -0.42
C LEU A 148 9.23 -13.09 -0.83
N PHE A 149 8.28 -13.31 0.09
CA PHE A 149 7.03 -13.99 -0.19
C PHE A 149 6.18 -13.21 -1.18
N ILE A 150 6.01 -11.89 -1.00
CA ILE A 150 5.23 -11.05 -1.92
C ILE A 150 5.88 -11.03 -3.31
N LEU A 151 7.19 -10.84 -3.38
CA LEU A 151 7.91 -10.86 -4.65
C LEU A 151 7.73 -12.23 -5.34
N SER A 152 8.14 -13.30 -4.67
CA SER A 152 8.09 -14.66 -5.24
C SER A 152 6.68 -15.10 -5.60
N GLY A 153 5.67 -14.79 -4.78
CA GLY A 153 4.29 -15.15 -5.05
C GLY A 153 3.69 -14.37 -6.21
N GLN A 154 3.93 -13.06 -6.32
CA GLN A 154 3.49 -12.30 -7.51
C GLN A 154 4.17 -12.79 -8.78
N PHE A 155 5.43 -13.21 -8.70
CA PHE A 155 6.11 -13.85 -9.81
C PHE A 155 5.46 -15.17 -10.19
N LEU A 156 5.22 -16.06 -9.23
CA LEU A 156 4.61 -17.37 -9.49
C LEU A 156 3.21 -17.24 -10.08
N LEU A 157 2.39 -16.32 -9.56
CA LEU A 157 1.05 -16.05 -10.08
C LEU A 157 1.12 -15.57 -11.54
N LYS A 158 1.95 -14.56 -11.83
CA LYS A 158 2.13 -14.06 -13.20
C LYS A 158 2.79 -15.08 -14.12
N TRP A 159 3.71 -15.90 -13.62
CA TRP A 159 4.36 -16.97 -14.38
C TRP A 159 3.37 -18.02 -14.86
N MET A 160 2.37 -18.33 -14.03
CA MET A 160 1.29 -19.25 -14.38
C MET A 160 0.37 -18.68 -15.46
N ASP A 161 0.16 -17.36 -15.50
CA ASP A 161 -0.71 -16.68 -16.45
C ASP A 161 -0.02 -16.32 -17.78
N VAL A 162 1.32 -16.29 -17.82
CA VAL A 162 2.08 -15.97 -19.04
C VAL A 162 2.04 -17.13 -20.06
N GLU A 163 1.74 -16.79 -21.33
CA GLU A 163 1.80 -17.72 -22.46
C GLU A 163 3.20 -18.34 -22.63
N LEU A 164 3.25 -19.64 -22.99
CA LEU A 164 4.48 -20.44 -23.06
C LEU A 164 5.62 -19.78 -23.85
N GLY A 165 5.32 -19.01 -24.90
CA GLY A 165 6.32 -18.35 -25.76
C GLY A 165 7.07 -17.17 -25.13
N SER A 166 6.58 -16.58 -24.03
CA SER A 166 7.21 -15.41 -23.39
C SER A 166 7.72 -15.69 -21.97
N LYS A 167 7.50 -16.91 -21.44
CA LYS A 167 7.96 -17.35 -20.12
C LYS A 167 9.46 -17.11 -19.91
N ASN A 168 10.32 -17.48 -20.87
CA ASN A 168 11.76 -17.36 -20.67
C ASN A 168 12.22 -15.88 -20.53
N ARG A 169 11.60 -14.95 -21.28
CA ARG A 169 11.87 -13.51 -21.14
C ARG A 169 11.37 -12.95 -19.81
N PHE A 170 10.21 -13.42 -19.35
CA PHE A 170 9.67 -13.05 -18.05
C PHE A 170 10.56 -13.57 -16.90
N ALA A 171 11.08 -14.80 -16.99
CA ALA A 171 12.01 -15.39 -16.00
C ALA A 171 13.30 -14.58 -15.89
N VAL A 172 13.92 -14.28 -17.02
CA VAL A 172 15.17 -13.51 -17.05
C VAL A 172 14.98 -12.12 -16.46
N THR A 173 13.87 -11.44 -16.80
CA THR A 173 13.56 -10.10 -16.27
C THR A 173 13.37 -10.14 -14.75
N TYR A 174 12.62 -11.13 -14.27
CA TYR A 174 12.35 -11.27 -12.84
C TYR A 174 13.59 -11.70 -12.05
N SER A 175 14.39 -12.61 -12.60
CA SER A 175 15.65 -13.07 -12.02
C SER A 175 16.65 -11.92 -11.89
N LYS A 176 16.71 -11.00 -12.87
CA LYS A 176 17.53 -9.77 -12.76
C LYS A 176 17.06 -8.88 -11.60
N LEU A 177 15.74 -8.68 -11.45
CA LEU A 177 15.18 -7.87 -10.35
C LEU A 177 15.47 -8.51 -8.99
N LEU A 178 15.24 -9.81 -8.86
CA LEU A 178 15.52 -10.57 -7.64
C LEU A 178 17.02 -10.57 -7.33
N GLY A 179 17.88 -10.74 -8.35
CA GLY A 179 19.32 -10.64 -8.24
C GLY A 179 19.79 -9.25 -7.78
N PHE A 180 19.20 -8.17 -8.29
CA PHE A 180 19.49 -6.81 -7.83
C PHE A 180 19.11 -6.60 -6.36
N ILE A 181 17.95 -7.10 -5.94
CA ILE A 181 17.53 -7.01 -4.53
C ILE A 181 18.47 -7.81 -3.63
N LEU A 182 18.83 -9.04 -4.01
CA LEU A 182 19.77 -9.86 -3.25
C LEU A 182 21.16 -9.22 -3.19
N LEU A 183 21.61 -8.60 -4.28
CA LEU A 183 22.85 -7.84 -4.30
C LEU A 183 22.78 -6.66 -3.34
N LEU A 184 21.67 -5.91 -3.33
CA LEU A 184 21.48 -4.79 -2.40
C LEU A 184 21.45 -5.25 -0.94
N VAL A 185 20.76 -6.35 -0.63
CA VAL A 185 20.75 -6.96 0.71
C VAL A 185 22.15 -7.44 1.10
N SER A 186 22.88 -8.06 0.17
CA SER A 186 24.27 -8.50 0.38
C SER A 186 25.18 -7.30 0.67
N VAL A 187 25.12 -6.24 -0.13
CA VAL A 187 25.87 -4.99 0.08
C VAL A 187 25.54 -4.37 1.43
N LEU A 188 24.27 -4.34 1.85
CA LEU A 188 23.88 -3.83 3.17
C LEU A 188 24.37 -4.73 4.31
N THR A 189 24.38 -6.05 4.11
CA THR A 189 24.76 -7.03 5.13
C THR A 189 26.27 -7.06 5.34
N PHE A 190 27.05 -7.19 4.27
CA PHE A 190 28.52 -7.18 4.32
C PHE A 190 29.07 -5.77 4.50
N GLY A 191 28.40 -4.76 3.94
CA GLY A 191 28.71 -3.34 4.15
C GLY A 191 28.26 -2.80 5.51
N ARG A 192 27.61 -3.61 6.37
CA ARG A 192 27.18 -3.19 7.72
C ARG A 192 28.32 -2.59 8.53
N GLY A 193 29.52 -3.18 8.46
CA GLY A 193 30.69 -2.65 9.16
C GLY A 193 31.07 -1.25 8.69
N ILE A 194 31.06 -1.04 7.37
CA ILE A 194 31.35 0.27 6.76
C ILE A 194 30.25 1.28 7.12
N LEU A 195 28.97 0.89 7.03
CA LEU A 195 27.84 1.75 7.38
C LEU A 195 27.84 2.16 8.85
N LYS A 196 28.17 1.22 9.75
CA LYS A 196 28.34 1.49 11.18
C LYS A 196 29.44 2.53 11.39
N GLU A 197 30.56 2.39 10.68
CA GLU A 197 31.72 3.25 10.87
C GLU A 197 31.45 4.65 10.31
N ILE A 198 30.79 4.75 9.16
CA ILE A 198 30.28 6.03 8.62
C ILE A 198 29.33 6.69 9.61
N PHE A 199 28.38 5.94 10.18
CA PHE A 199 27.43 6.48 11.15
C PHE A 199 28.13 7.04 12.40
N PHE A 200 29.11 6.32 12.94
CA PHE A 200 29.90 6.82 14.07
C PHE A 200 30.79 8.01 13.70
N ILE A 201 31.36 8.05 12.50
CA ILE A 201 32.11 9.22 12.02
C ILE A 201 31.18 10.45 11.95
N VAL A 202 29.98 10.32 11.40
CA VAL A 202 29.00 11.42 11.34
C VAL A 202 28.63 11.89 12.75
N LEU A 203 28.33 10.96 13.66
CA LEU A 203 28.07 11.29 15.07
C LEU A 203 29.25 11.98 15.74
N GLN A 204 30.47 11.53 15.47
CA GLN A 204 31.69 12.13 16.01
C GLN A 204 31.91 13.54 15.48
N VAL A 205 31.66 13.79 14.19
CA VAL A 205 31.72 15.13 13.59
C VAL A 205 30.66 16.04 14.21
N ILE A 206 29.44 15.55 14.39
CA ILE A 206 28.38 16.30 15.09
C ILE A 206 28.82 16.61 16.52
N GLY A 207 29.33 15.62 17.25
CA GLY A 207 29.80 15.79 18.62
C GLY A 207 30.96 16.78 18.73
N TRP A 208 31.90 16.75 17.78
CA TRP A 208 33.02 17.69 17.71
C TRP A 208 32.56 19.11 17.39
N THR A 209 31.64 19.24 16.45
CA THR A 209 31.02 20.54 16.09
C THR A 209 30.26 21.12 17.28
N LEU A 210 29.47 20.29 17.96
CA LEU A 210 28.72 20.70 19.14
C LEU A 210 29.66 21.07 20.29
N SER A 211 30.74 20.30 20.49
CA SER A 211 31.77 20.60 21.48
C SER A 211 32.45 21.94 21.19
N LEU A 212 32.76 22.24 19.93
CA LEU A 212 33.38 23.50 19.52
C LEU A 212 32.43 24.71 19.71
N LEU A 213 31.13 24.52 19.42
CA LEU A 213 30.10 25.54 19.64
C LEU A 213 29.83 25.79 21.13
N LEU A 214 29.84 24.74 21.95
CA LEU A 214 29.59 24.83 23.38
C LEU A 214 30.85 25.12 24.20
N TYR A 215 32.05 24.97 23.64
CA TYR A 215 33.32 25.28 24.30
C TYR A 215 33.38 26.69 24.91
N PRO A 216 33.03 27.79 24.20
CA PRO A 216 33.03 29.11 24.81
C PRO A 216 32.05 29.20 25.98
N PHE A 217 30.89 28.56 25.87
CA PHE A 217 29.89 28.54 26.95
C PHE A 217 30.37 27.77 28.19
N PHE A 218 30.95 26.58 28.01
CA PHE A 218 31.51 25.81 29.13
C PHE A 218 32.74 26.49 29.75
N SER A 219 33.60 27.12 28.94
CA SER A 219 34.75 27.87 29.43
C SER A 219 34.33 29.12 30.23
N TRP A 220 33.21 29.75 29.86
CA TRP A 220 32.61 30.84 30.61
C TRP A 220 32.02 30.38 31.94
N ILE A 221 31.31 29.24 31.96
CA ILE A 221 30.80 28.64 33.21
C ILE A 221 31.96 28.22 34.13
N ALA A 222 33.03 27.67 33.55
CA ALA A 222 34.23 27.27 34.29
C ALA A 222 35.13 28.47 34.66
N SER A 223 34.79 29.70 34.27
CA SER A 223 35.63 30.86 34.57
C SER A 223 35.70 31.14 36.07
N PRO A 224 36.85 31.65 36.59
CA PRO A 224 37.02 31.92 38.01
C PRO A 224 35.93 32.82 38.61
N GLY A 225 35.45 33.81 37.84
CA GLY A 225 34.38 34.72 38.29
C GLY A 225 33.01 34.04 38.43
N MET A 226 32.73 33.02 37.62
CA MET A 226 31.49 32.27 37.68
C MET A 226 31.54 31.19 38.77
N GLN A 227 32.69 30.52 38.95
CA GLN A 227 32.91 29.59 40.06
C GLN A 227 32.81 30.28 41.43
N VAL A 228 33.30 31.51 41.58
CA VAL A 228 33.15 32.30 42.82
C VAL A 228 31.68 32.67 43.08
N ARG A 229 30.91 32.99 42.04
CA ARG A 229 29.47 33.25 42.16
C ARG A 229 28.67 31.99 42.48
N ALA A 230 29.02 30.85 41.88
CA ALA A 230 28.44 29.55 42.19
C ALA A 230 28.77 29.14 43.63
N ASN A 231 30.03 29.22 44.06
CA ASN A 231 30.42 28.91 45.44
C ASN A 231 29.75 29.83 46.47
N LYS A 232 29.47 31.10 46.14
CA LYS A 232 28.66 31.99 46.99
C LYS A 232 27.16 31.66 46.99
N ALA A 233 26.63 31.11 45.90
CA ALA A 233 25.23 30.70 45.80
C ALA A 233 24.97 29.31 46.44
N PHE A 234 25.99 28.45 46.45
CA PHE A 234 25.95 27.07 46.96
C PHE A 234 26.72 26.89 48.28
N SER A 235 27.14 27.96 48.95
CA SER A 235 27.94 27.95 50.19
C SER A 235 27.29 27.27 51.40
N GLY A 236 26.10 26.66 51.25
CA GLY A 236 25.47 25.80 52.25
C GLY A 236 25.67 24.29 52.00
N GLN A 237 26.21 23.87 50.85
CA GLN A 237 26.48 22.46 50.54
C GLN A 237 27.80 22.36 49.78
N LEU A 238 28.88 22.06 50.50
CA LEU A 238 30.15 21.64 49.92
C LEU A 238 29.95 20.30 49.19
N PRO A 239 30.17 20.20 47.86
CA PRO A 239 30.39 18.92 47.24
C PRO A 239 31.83 18.51 47.52
N ASN A 240 32.01 17.42 48.26
CA ASN A 240 33.32 16.78 48.44
C ASN A 240 34.00 16.59 47.09
N THR A 241 35.02 17.39 46.82
CA THR A 241 35.81 17.37 45.59
C THR A 241 36.90 16.31 45.71
N GLU A 242 36.49 15.07 46.01
CA GLU A 242 37.41 13.92 46.09
C GLU A 242 36.93 12.70 45.30
N ASN A 243 35.77 12.80 44.63
CA ASN A 243 35.37 11.80 43.65
C ASN A 243 35.80 12.27 42.26
N ASN A 244 36.99 11.83 41.84
CA ASN A 244 37.26 11.60 40.42
C ASN A 244 36.27 10.56 39.92
N ILE A 245 35.05 10.98 39.63
CA ILE A 245 34.05 10.17 38.95
C ILE A 245 34.58 10.01 37.52
N PRO A 246 34.96 8.79 37.09
CA PRO A 246 35.40 8.57 35.72
C PRO A 246 34.28 9.03 34.79
N PHE A 247 34.65 9.71 33.70
CA PHE A 247 33.75 10.16 32.63
C PHE A 247 32.85 9.02 32.04
N GLU A 248 33.11 7.77 32.39
CA GLU A 248 32.26 6.60 32.18
C GLU A 248 30.90 6.67 32.91
N GLN A 249 30.79 7.35 34.05
CA GLN A 249 29.57 7.32 34.89
C GLN A 249 28.50 8.34 34.49
N SER A 250 28.83 9.37 33.71
CA SER A 250 27.85 10.33 33.16
C SER A 250 26.99 9.74 32.02
N ARG A 251 27.25 8.50 31.58
CA ARG A 251 26.34 7.75 30.70
C ARG A 251 25.01 7.37 31.37
N GLN A 252 24.90 7.47 32.70
CA GLN A 252 23.68 7.05 33.43
C GLN A 252 22.52 8.06 33.42
N VAL A 253 22.68 9.29 32.92
CA VAL A 253 21.56 10.27 32.88
C VAL A 253 20.56 9.94 31.76
N PHE A 254 21.01 9.25 30.72
CA PHE A 254 20.13 8.64 29.72
C PHE A 254 19.99 7.15 30.04
N ASP A 255 19.09 6.81 30.97
CA ASP A 255 18.65 5.42 31.12
C ASP A 255 17.79 5.06 29.90
N PRO A 256 18.28 4.24 28.96
CA PRO A 256 17.53 3.88 27.76
C PRO A 256 16.25 3.12 28.12
N ASN A 257 16.19 2.48 29.29
CA ASN A 257 15.00 1.77 29.77
C ASN A 257 13.89 2.73 30.21
N PHE A 258 14.22 3.95 30.63
CA PHE A 258 13.24 4.96 31.04
C PHE A 258 12.81 5.86 29.87
N TRP A 259 13.77 6.36 29.09
CA TRP A 259 13.50 7.28 27.99
C TRP A 259 13.04 6.59 26.70
N GLY A 260 13.44 5.34 26.49
CA GLY A 260 13.06 4.53 25.33
C GLY A 260 11.54 4.41 25.16
N PRO A 261 10.79 3.96 26.18
CA PRO A 261 9.33 3.84 26.12
C PRO A 261 8.60 5.18 25.93
N ILE A 262 9.13 6.28 26.47
CA ILE A 262 8.52 7.61 26.35
C ILE A 262 8.72 8.17 24.94
N LEU A 263 9.94 8.09 24.40
CA LEU A 263 10.23 8.49 23.03
C LEU A 263 9.46 7.60 22.03
N PHE A 264 9.30 6.32 22.36
CA PHE A 264 8.50 5.34 21.64
C PHE A 264 7.01 5.72 21.59
N ALA A 265 6.40 6.10 22.72
CA ALA A 265 5.00 6.55 22.75
C ALA A 265 4.77 7.81 21.90
N VAL A 266 5.72 8.75 21.89
CA VAL A 266 5.66 9.97 21.07
C VAL A 266 5.77 9.65 19.58
N ILE A 267 6.67 8.75 19.19
CA ILE A 267 6.84 8.35 17.77
C ILE A 267 5.64 7.52 17.29
N ILE A 268 5.05 6.64 18.14
CA ILE A 268 3.75 5.97 17.85
C ILE A 268 2.68 7.01 17.58
N GLY A 269 2.54 8.00 18.47
CA GLY A 269 1.54 9.07 18.32
C GLY A 269 1.68 9.79 16.99
N PHE A 270 2.91 10.10 16.57
CA PHE A 270 3.18 10.70 15.26
C PHE A 270 2.90 9.75 14.09
N ALA A 271 3.34 8.50 14.14
CA ALA A 271 3.11 7.52 13.07
C ALA A 271 1.61 7.23 12.88
N PHE A 272 0.87 7.04 13.98
CA PHE A 272 -0.58 6.91 13.95
C PHE A 272 -1.27 8.19 13.48
N TYR A 273 -0.81 9.37 13.89
CA TYR A 273 -1.30 10.64 13.37
C TYR A 273 -1.12 10.73 11.85
N PHE A 274 0.03 10.33 11.30
CA PHE A 274 0.27 10.31 9.86
C PHE A 274 -0.57 9.26 9.13
N ILE A 275 -0.73 8.07 9.68
CA ILE A 275 -1.56 7.00 9.10
C ILE A 275 -3.04 7.41 9.14
N TYR A 276 -3.53 7.97 10.25
CA TYR A 276 -4.90 8.46 10.40
C TYR A 276 -5.18 9.64 9.47
N LYS A 277 -4.26 10.62 9.40
CA LYS A 277 -4.36 11.76 8.48
C LYS A 277 -4.37 11.30 7.02
N LYS A 278 -3.55 10.31 6.67
CA LYS A 278 -3.47 9.75 5.32
C LYS A 278 -4.67 8.85 4.99
N SER A 279 -5.17 8.04 5.92
CA SER A 279 -6.36 7.20 5.68
C SER A 279 -7.63 8.03 5.54
N ASN A 280 -7.75 9.16 6.26
CA ASN A 280 -8.86 10.08 6.08
C ASN A 280 -8.77 10.90 4.78
N LEU A 281 -7.55 11.12 4.25
CA LEU A 281 -7.33 11.67 2.90
C LEU A 281 -7.74 10.66 1.82
N PHE A 282 -7.39 9.37 1.97
CA PHE A 282 -7.84 8.32 1.04
C PHE A 282 -9.33 7.99 1.17
N ARG A 283 -9.95 8.16 2.35
CA ARG A 283 -11.40 7.94 2.53
C ARG A 283 -12.22 9.07 1.92
N ARG A 284 -11.74 10.32 1.98
CA ARG A 284 -12.35 11.44 1.23
C ARG A 284 -12.13 11.32 -0.27
N GLN A 285 -10.96 10.88 -0.71
CA GLN A 285 -10.71 10.64 -2.13
C GLN A 285 -11.48 9.44 -2.67
N SER A 286 -11.75 8.39 -1.89
CA SER A 286 -12.54 7.25 -2.36
C SER A 286 -14.05 7.56 -2.52
N GLU A 287 -14.57 8.56 -1.82
CA GLU A 287 -15.95 9.05 -2.02
C GLU A 287 -16.03 10.14 -3.10
N GLU A 288 -14.99 10.96 -3.29
CA GLU A 288 -14.95 11.98 -4.36
C GLU A 288 -14.39 11.45 -5.71
N GLU A 289 -13.60 10.38 -5.74
CA GLU A 289 -13.11 9.71 -6.96
C GLU A 289 -14.10 8.66 -7.49
N ALA A 290 -15.15 8.31 -6.74
CA ALA A 290 -16.26 7.50 -7.24
C ALA A 290 -17.15 8.26 -8.26
N VAL A 291 -16.89 9.56 -8.49
CA VAL A 291 -17.58 10.40 -9.48
C VAL A 291 -16.62 10.90 -10.59
N GLN A 292 -15.35 10.48 -10.61
CA GLN A 292 -14.44 10.87 -11.69
C GLN A 292 -14.55 9.95 -12.92
N SER A 293 -15.33 10.43 -13.89
CA SER A 293 -15.28 10.19 -15.34
C SER A 293 -14.22 9.20 -15.85
N GLY A 294 -14.57 7.90 -15.81
CA GLY A 294 -13.79 6.82 -16.39
C GLY A 294 -14.02 6.69 -17.91
N PHE A 295 -13.03 7.09 -18.70
CA PHE A 295 -12.95 6.89 -20.15
C PHE A 295 -13.01 5.38 -20.49
N VAL A 296 -14.04 4.92 -21.22
CA VAL A 296 -14.14 3.53 -21.69
C VAL A 296 -13.54 3.43 -23.08
N THR A 297 -12.41 2.75 -23.25
CA THR A 297 -12.15 2.05 -24.50
C THR A 297 -11.37 0.76 -24.29
N THR A 298 -11.90 -0.28 -24.91
CA THR A 298 -11.43 -1.65 -25.02
C THR A 298 -9.96 -1.78 -25.43
N THR A 299 -9.33 -2.84 -24.93
CA THR A 299 -8.01 -3.39 -25.25
C THR A 299 -7.58 -3.26 -26.72
N PRO A 300 -6.27 -3.09 -26.93
CA PRO A 300 -5.54 -4.00 -27.79
C PRO A 300 -4.44 -4.73 -27.01
N ILE A 301 -4.43 -6.05 -27.19
CA ILE A 301 -3.26 -6.90 -26.98
C ILE A 301 -2.29 -6.53 -28.11
N GLU A 302 -1.17 -5.90 -27.79
CA GLU A 302 0.13 -6.18 -28.41
C GLU A 302 1.23 -5.32 -27.77
N GLY A 303 2.38 -5.97 -27.54
CA GLY A 303 3.47 -5.42 -26.76
C GLY A 303 4.19 -4.25 -27.43
N SER A 304 4.40 -3.18 -26.67
CA SER A 304 5.67 -2.47 -26.71
C SER A 304 5.95 -1.80 -25.38
N ALA A 305 7.16 -2.04 -24.89
CA ALA A 305 7.70 -1.35 -23.73
C ALA A 305 8.16 0.05 -24.16
N SER A 306 7.69 1.10 -23.50
CA SER A 306 8.47 2.32 -23.32
C SER A 306 8.04 3.10 -22.07
N SER A 307 9.01 3.16 -21.15
CA SER A 307 9.36 4.26 -20.25
C SER A 307 8.40 5.43 -19.99
N GLY A 308 8.29 5.77 -18.70
CA GLY A 308 8.30 7.16 -18.25
C GLY A 308 7.00 7.63 -17.60
N LEU A 309 7.16 8.35 -16.49
CA LEU A 309 6.13 9.01 -15.66
C LEU A 309 5.27 10.09 -16.38
N LEU A 310 5.11 10.02 -17.71
CA LEU A 310 4.39 10.99 -18.54
C LEU A 310 3.26 10.38 -19.39
N THR A 311 2.88 9.12 -19.17
CA THR A 311 1.87 8.42 -20.00
C THR A 311 0.43 8.53 -19.48
N ARG A 312 0.07 9.59 -18.73
CA ARG A 312 -1.30 9.74 -18.20
C ARG A 312 -2.36 10.09 -19.27
N MET A 313 -2.03 10.28 -20.55
CA MET A 313 -3.04 10.67 -21.56
C MET A 313 -2.81 10.14 -22.99
N ARG A 314 -2.31 8.91 -23.16
CA ARG A 314 -2.37 8.24 -24.48
C ARG A 314 -3.29 7.03 -24.42
N THR A 315 -4.59 7.29 -24.53
CA THR A 315 -5.58 6.28 -24.91
C THR A 315 -5.30 5.80 -26.34
N ALA A 316 -5.27 4.49 -26.54
CA ALA A 316 -5.09 3.89 -27.86
C ALA A 316 -6.24 4.33 -28.79
N VAL A 317 -5.90 4.94 -29.92
CA VAL A 317 -6.89 5.38 -30.91
C VAL A 317 -7.40 4.14 -31.65
N PRO A 318 -8.72 3.93 -31.79
CA PRO A 318 -9.25 2.80 -32.55
C PRO A 318 -8.82 2.83 -34.03
N ASP A 319 -8.49 1.67 -34.59
CA ASP A 319 -8.07 1.54 -36.00
C ASP A 319 -9.23 1.73 -36.99
N ASN A 320 -10.46 1.36 -36.60
CA ASN A 320 -11.64 1.52 -37.44
C ASN A 320 -12.11 2.99 -37.51
N LEU A 321 -12.35 3.50 -38.72
CA LEU A 321 -12.76 4.89 -38.98
C LEU A 321 -14.01 5.32 -38.21
N ILE A 322 -15.02 4.47 -38.11
CA ILE A 322 -16.30 4.76 -37.42
C ILE A 322 -16.08 4.86 -35.91
N ARG A 323 -15.31 3.92 -35.33
CA ARG A 323 -14.93 3.97 -33.91
C ARG A 323 -14.05 5.18 -33.59
N LYS A 324 -13.19 5.57 -34.54
CA LYS A 324 -12.32 6.74 -34.41
C LYS A 324 -13.10 8.04 -34.39
N GLU A 325 -14.14 8.19 -35.21
CA GLU A 325 -14.99 9.40 -35.21
C GLU A 325 -15.77 9.54 -33.89
N ILE A 326 -16.36 8.46 -33.36
CA ILE A 326 -17.05 8.48 -32.05
C ILE A 326 -16.06 8.76 -30.90
N PHE A 327 -14.87 8.16 -30.93
CA PHE A 327 -13.82 8.43 -29.94
C PHE A 327 -13.37 9.90 -29.96
N GLN A 328 -13.25 10.51 -31.15
CA GLN A 328 -12.93 11.93 -31.27
C GLN A 328 -14.06 12.82 -30.76
N LEU A 329 -15.32 12.42 -30.99
CA LEU A 329 -16.50 13.11 -30.50
C LEU A 329 -16.57 13.08 -28.96
N GLU A 330 -16.32 11.92 -28.34
CA GLU A 330 -16.27 11.75 -26.88
C GLU A 330 -15.16 12.61 -26.26
N LYS A 331 -13.96 12.61 -26.85
CA LYS A 331 -12.86 13.49 -26.42
C LYS A 331 -13.22 14.97 -26.56
N TYR A 332 -13.95 15.34 -27.61
CA TYR A 332 -14.40 16.71 -27.83
C TYR A 332 -15.43 17.15 -26.79
N ALA A 333 -16.40 16.29 -26.48
CA ALA A 333 -17.44 16.57 -25.50
C ALA A 333 -16.90 16.58 -24.06
N HIS A 334 -15.92 15.72 -23.73
CA HIS A 334 -15.26 15.74 -22.42
C HIS A 334 -14.56 17.07 -22.14
N LYS A 335 -13.96 17.72 -23.16
CA LYS A 335 -13.37 19.06 -22.99
C LYS A 335 -14.40 20.14 -22.64
N LYS A 336 -15.68 19.84 -22.82
CA LYS A 336 -16.82 20.75 -22.60
C LYS A 336 -17.68 20.30 -21.43
N GLU A 337 -17.20 19.35 -20.61
CA GLU A 337 -17.95 18.76 -19.48
C GLU A 337 -19.24 18.02 -19.90
N LEU A 338 -19.39 17.72 -21.20
CA LEU A 338 -20.51 16.97 -21.79
C LEU A 338 -20.10 15.54 -22.19
N GLY A 339 -19.05 15.02 -21.56
CA GLY A 339 -18.53 13.68 -21.83
C GLY A 339 -19.50 12.57 -21.42
N ARG A 340 -19.30 11.39 -21.99
CA ARG A 340 -20.00 10.15 -21.63
C ARG A 340 -19.56 9.65 -20.26
N LEU A 341 -20.50 9.13 -19.45
CA LEU A 341 -20.18 8.48 -18.17
C LEU A 341 -19.75 7.02 -18.37
N HIS A 342 -19.06 6.44 -17.38
CA HIS A 342 -18.47 5.09 -17.51
C HIS A 342 -19.50 3.98 -17.71
N HIS A 343 -20.68 4.12 -17.13
CA HIS A 343 -21.77 3.15 -17.21
C HIS A 343 -22.72 3.42 -18.39
N GLU A 344 -22.46 4.47 -19.17
CA GLU A 344 -23.32 4.86 -20.29
C GLU A 344 -22.82 4.29 -21.60
N ASP A 345 -23.73 3.73 -22.39
CA ASP A 345 -23.51 3.52 -23.81
C ASP A 345 -23.70 4.82 -24.62
N VAL A 346 -23.27 4.83 -25.89
CA VAL A 346 -23.32 6.04 -26.73
C VAL A 346 -24.76 6.54 -26.90
N ARG A 347 -25.72 5.63 -26.95
CA ARG A 347 -27.15 5.94 -27.00
C ARG A 347 -27.60 6.68 -25.74
N GLU A 348 -27.34 6.09 -24.56
CA GLU A 348 -27.73 6.64 -23.27
C GLU A 348 -27.07 8.00 -23.02
N TRP A 349 -25.82 8.15 -23.45
CA TRP A 349 -25.10 9.41 -23.42
C TRP A 349 -25.78 10.51 -24.23
N PHE A 350 -26.20 10.21 -25.46
CA PHE A 350 -26.90 11.17 -26.31
C PHE A 350 -28.29 11.48 -25.78
N ASP A 351 -29.02 10.46 -25.30
CA ASP A 351 -30.34 10.61 -24.72
C ASP A 351 -30.30 11.49 -23.45
N ARG A 352 -29.32 11.29 -22.56
CA ARG A 352 -29.12 12.14 -21.36
C ARG A 352 -28.93 13.61 -21.72
N LEU A 353 -28.22 13.88 -22.81
CA LEU A 353 -27.92 15.24 -23.25
C LEU A 353 -29.00 15.82 -24.18
N GLY A 354 -30.07 15.06 -24.47
CA GLY A 354 -31.15 15.46 -25.37
C GLY A 354 -30.68 15.68 -26.81
N ILE A 355 -29.58 15.05 -27.21
CA ILE A 355 -29.01 15.19 -28.55
C ILE A 355 -29.91 14.46 -29.54
N GLN A 356 -30.26 15.14 -30.63
CA GLN A 356 -30.96 14.53 -31.75
C GLN A 356 -29.94 13.81 -32.62
N TYR A 357 -30.10 12.50 -32.75
CA TYR A 357 -29.26 11.65 -33.59
C TYR A 357 -30.12 10.68 -34.40
N ASP A 358 -29.61 10.28 -35.56
CA ASP A 358 -30.18 9.16 -36.31
C ASP A 358 -29.86 7.82 -35.64
N LEU A 359 -30.88 6.98 -35.43
CA LEU A 359 -30.74 5.62 -34.90
C LEU A 359 -29.73 4.76 -35.68
N ARG A 360 -29.59 5.00 -36.99
CA ARG A 360 -28.61 4.32 -37.84
C ARG A 360 -27.16 4.56 -37.37
N THR A 361 -26.89 5.70 -36.75
CA THR A 361 -25.56 6.06 -36.21
C THR A 361 -25.15 5.15 -35.05
N ILE A 362 -26.09 4.88 -34.15
CA ILE A 362 -25.86 3.99 -33.00
C ILE A 362 -25.67 2.55 -33.50
N GLN A 363 -26.54 2.08 -34.39
CA GLN A 363 -26.47 0.73 -34.95
C GLN A 363 -25.15 0.48 -35.67
N VAL A 364 -24.72 1.41 -36.53
CA VAL A 364 -23.46 1.32 -37.26
C VAL A 364 -22.25 1.32 -36.32
N TYR A 365 -22.27 2.12 -35.24
CA TYR A 365 -21.20 2.09 -34.25
C TYR A 365 -21.16 0.78 -33.45
N GLU A 366 -22.32 0.26 -33.04
CA GLU A 366 -22.42 -1.00 -32.30
C GLU A 366 -21.97 -2.20 -33.15
N TRP A 367 -22.38 -2.28 -34.42
CA TRP A 367 -21.94 -3.32 -35.36
C TRP A 367 -20.42 -3.37 -35.49
N VAL A 368 -19.78 -2.21 -35.68
CA VAL A 368 -18.33 -2.12 -35.76
C VAL A 368 -17.64 -2.43 -34.42
N ARG A 369 -18.28 -2.09 -33.29
CA ARG A 369 -17.75 -2.36 -31.94
C ARG A 369 -17.75 -3.86 -31.61
N TYR A 370 -18.76 -4.59 -32.07
CA TYR A 370 -18.93 -6.03 -31.82
C TYR A 370 -18.42 -6.94 -32.94
N GLY A 371 -17.81 -6.38 -33.99
CA GLY A 371 -16.98 -7.12 -34.96
C GLY A 371 -17.63 -7.48 -36.29
N GLU A 372 -18.83 -6.98 -36.57
CA GLU A 372 -19.49 -7.17 -37.87
C GLU A 372 -18.89 -6.17 -38.88
N HIS A 373 -18.24 -6.69 -39.93
CA HIS A 373 -17.57 -5.87 -40.95
C HIS A 373 -18.59 -5.12 -41.82
N LEU A 374 -18.45 -3.80 -41.92
CA LEU A 374 -19.26 -2.94 -42.77
C LEU A 374 -18.45 -2.36 -43.94
N ASP A 375 -19.12 -2.29 -45.08
CA ASP A 375 -18.61 -1.84 -46.38
C ASP A 375 -18.26 -0.34 -46.39
N GLU A 376 -17.19 0.05 -47.11
CA GLU A 376 -16.60 1.41 -47.13
C GLU A 376 -17.56 2.54 -47.59
N LYS A 377 -18.74 2.21 -48.13
CA LYS A 377 -19.72 3.16 -48.69
C LYS A 377 -20.51 3.97 -47.66
N MET A 378 -20.49 3.62 -46.37
CA MET A 378 -21.27 4.34 -45.33
C MET A 378 -20.57 5.59 -44.74
N ASN A 379 -19.31 5.84 -45.11
CA ASN A 379 -18.43 6.84 -44.47
C ASN A 379 -18.89 8.31 -44.62
N GLY A 380 -19.54 8.68 -45.73
CA GLY A 380 -19.89 10.07 -46.02
C GLY A 380 -21.03 10.61 -45.15
N TRP A 381 -22.11 9.84 -45.04
CA TRP A 381 -23.28 10.22 -44.25
C TRP A 381 -22.98 10.19 -42.74
N PHE A 382 -22.28 9.16 -42.24
CA PHE A 382 -21.93 9.04 -40.82
C PHE A 382 -21.11 10.24 -40.35
N LYS A 383 -20.13 10.68 -41.14
CA LYS A 383 -19.32 11.85 -40.81
C LYS A 383 -20.11 13.16 -40.80
N ALA A 384 -21.11 13.29 -41.68
CA ALA A 384 -22.00 14.45 -41.68
C ALA A 384 -22.85 14.49 -40.41
N GLU A 385 -23.36 13.34 -39.97
CA GLU A 385 -24.15 13.20 -38.74
C GLU A 385 -23.33 13.50 -37.48
N ILE A 386 -22.11 12.96 -37.37
CA ILE A 386 -21.19 13.28 -36.27
C ILE A 386 -20.87 14.79 -36.20
N LYS A 387 -20.78 15.46 -37.36
CA LYS A 387 -20.58 16.91 -37.42
C LYS A 387 -21.81 17.67 -36.90
N GLU A 388 -23.01 17.17 -37.14
CA GLU A 388 -24.24 17.78 -36.63
C GLU A 388 -24.38 17.61 -35.12
N ILE A 389 -24.12 16.41 -34.60
CA ILE A 389 -24.04 16.13 -33.16
C ILE A 389 -23.01 17.05 -32.49
N LYS A 390 -21.86 17.27 -33.14
CA LYS A 390 -20.84 18.20 -32.65
C LYS A 390 -21.32 19.65 -32.55
N LYS A 391 -22.20 20.11 -33.46
CA LYS A 391 -22.81 21.44 -33.35
C LYS A 391 -23.77 21.50 -32.17
N GLN A 392 -24.58 20.46 -31.95
CA GLN A 392 -25.50 20.39 -30.82
C GLN A 392 -24.75 20.49 -29.48
N PHE A 393 -23.60 19.81 -29.32
CA PHE A 393 -22.73 20.00 -28.15
C PHE A 393 -22.30 21.46 -27.93
N ASN A 394 -22.03 22.22 -29.00
CA ASN A 394 -21.66 23.64 -28.86
C ASN A 394 -22.85 24.49 -28.43
N THR A 395 -24.05 24.17 -28.88
CA THR A 395 -25.28 24.87 -28.46
C THR A 395 -25.56 24.59 -26.99
N LEU A 396 -25.46 23.34 -26.55
CA LEU A 396 -25.66 22.95 -25.15
C LEU A 396 -24.64 23.62 -24.21
N GLU A 397 -23.36 23.69 -24.59
CA GLU A 397 -22.34 24.39 -23.80
C GLU A 397 -22.66 25.89 -23.64
N LYS A 398 -23.18 26.53 -24.70
CA LYS A 398 -23.58 27.94 -24.63
C LYS A 398 -24.76 28.14 -23.68
N LEU A 399 -25.78 27.28 -23.75
CA LEU A 399 -26.94 27.34 -22.86
C LEU A 399 -26.53 27.16 -21.38
N GLN A 400 -25.69 26.18 -21.06
CA GLN A 400 -25.18 25.99 -19.69
C GLN A 400 -24.39 27.20 -19.17
N LYS A 401 -23.60 27.85 -20.03
CA LYS A 401 -22.86 29.08 -19.66
C LYS A 401 -23.76 30.29 -19.46
N GLU A 402 -24.90 30.35 -20.15
CA GLU A 402 -25.89 31.42 -19.98
C GLU A 402 -26.72 31.23 -18.70
N GLU A 403 -27.16 30.01 -18.41
CA GLU A 403 -27.87 29.66 -17.16
C GLU A 403 -26.98 29.81 -15.91
N GLY A 404 -25.70 29.45 -16.01
CA GLY A 404 -24.75 29.67 -14.91
C GLY A 404 -24.53 31.16 -14.58
N LYS A 405 -24.65 32.06 -15.58
CA LYS A 405 -24.51 33.51 -15.39
C LYS A 405 -25.76 34.17 -14.79
N THR A 406 -26.95 33.70 -15.14
CA THR A 406 -28.22 34.18 -14.56
C THR A 406 -28.37 33.71 -13.12
N GLY A 407 -28.06 32.44 -12.82
CA GLY A 407 -28.08 31.90 -11.45
C GLY A 407 -27.11 32.60 -10.50
N LEU A 408 -25.92 32.99 -10.97
CA LEU A 408 -24.97 33.77 -10.17
C LEU A 408 -25.47 35.20 -9.88
N LYS A 409 -26.13 35.84 -10.85
CA LYS A 409 -26.72 37.18 -10.67
C LYS A 409 -27.84 37.18 -9.64
N ASP A 410 -28.70 36.17 -9.65
CA ASP A 410 -29.81 36.06 -8.70
C ASP A 410 -29.33 35.75 -7.28
N ASN A 411 -28.29 34.91 -7.14
CA ASN A 411 -27.67 34.67 -5.83
C ASN A 411 -26.98 35.91 -5.26
N ILE A 412 -26.27 36.68 -6.09
CA ILE A 412 -25.65 37.94 -5.64
C ILE A 412 -26.72 38.96 -5.24
N LYS A 413 -27.83 39.07 -5.98
CA LYS A 413 -28.94 39.97 -5.66
C LYS A 413 -29.64 39.60 -4.33
N ASN A 414 -29.72 38.32 -4.00
CA ASN A 414 -30.28 37.84 -2.74
C ASN A 414 -29.34 38.04 -1.55
N ILE A 415 -28.02 38.00 -1.76
CA ILE A 415 -27.02 38.29 -0.72
C ILE A 415 -27.03 39.78 -0.34
N PHE A 416 -27.24 40.69 -1.29
CA PHE A 416 -27.31 42.14 -1.03
C PHE A 416 -28.67 42.63 -0.51
N ARG A 417 -29.65 41.73 -0.32
CA ARG A 417 -30.99 42.04 0.23
C ARG A 417 -31.20 41.56 1.67
N ARG A 418 -30.22 40.87 2.26
CA ARG A 418 -30.13 40.61 3.70
C ARG A 418 -29.17 41.61 4.31
#